data_AF-A0A2P4YQI0-F1
#
_entry.id   AF-A0A2P4YQI0-F1
#
_cell.length_a   1.000
_cell.length_b   1.000
_cell.length_c   1.000
_cell.angle_alpha   90.00
_cell.angle_beta   90.00
_cell.angle_gamma   90.00
#
_symmetry.space_group_name_H-M   'P 1'
#
loop_
_entity.id
_entity.type
_entity.pdbx_description
1 polymer ?
#
loop_
_entity_poly.entity_id
_entity_poly.type
_entity_poly.pdbx_seq_one_letter_code
_entity_poly.pdbx_strand_id
1 'polypeptide(L)'
;MSHHLQHPSPHPNGVPRHLPSPCSDSGGRLSITAPSPSHVDSKGQAFMIDSMPSPVPALSISGMQPQTSYPLDMDNMYGGANGASNASVNEIEGSAASYRDVFANSSMPSLLAKLDGTIVEANSLFLELCCKNIDELRLHSLYTMCTAMDAPKMYTLVSKILSCEMASAQSKMMWHFSSTGDRKVFVSVSMIHDSMHRPANLHCSLLPLS
;
A
#
# COMPACT_ATOMS: atom_id res chain seq x y z
N MET A 1 59.58 4.49 -25.72
CA MET A 1 59.70 5.89 -26.18
C MET A 1 58.30 6.49 -26.08
N SER A 2 57.76 6.80 -24.89
CA SER A 2 58.12 7.90 -23.98
C SER A 2 58.22 9.22 -24.73
N HIS A 3 57.25 10.14 -24.56
CA HIS A 3 57.44 11.33 -23.71
C HIS A 3 56.13 12.11 -23.51
N HIS A 4 55.88 12.33 -22.23
CA HIS A 4 54.92 13.20 -21.57
C HIS A 4 55.11 14.66 -21.99
N LEU A 5 54.02 15.41 -22.17
CA LEU A 5 54.03 16.88 -22.10
C LEU A 5 53.47 17.29 -20.73
N GLN A 6 54.38 17.72 -19.87
CA GLN A 6 54.15 18.48 -18.63
C GLN A 6 54.59 19.92 -18.90
N HIS A 7 53.83 20.90 -18.40
CA HIS A 7 54.34 22.26 -18.17
C HIS A 7 53.89 22.73 -16.77
N PRO A 8 54.71 23.52 -16.04
CA PRO A 8 54.61 23.68 -14.59
C PRO A 8 54.02 25.03 -14.12
N SER A 9 53.67 25.04 -12.83
CA SER A 9 53.08 26.07 -11.93
C SER A 9 53.91 27.38 -11.77
N PRO A 10 53.41 28.46 -11.11
CA PRO A 10 53.37 28.53 -9.61
C PRO A 10 52.24 29.37 -8.96
N HIS A 11 51.92 29.02 -7.70
CA HIS A 11 51.07 29.78 -6.74
C HIS A 11 51.80 31.03 -6.19
N PRO A 12 51.13 31.99 -5.49
CA PRO A 12 50.97 31.87 -4.02
C PRO A 12 49.72 32.56 -3.42
N ASN A 13 49.57 32.43 -2.10
CA ASN A 13 48.57 33.01 -1.17
C ASN A 13 47.27 32.18 -1.04
N GLY A 14 46.91 31.60 0.09
CA GLY A 14 47.26 31.91 1.47
C GLY A 14 45.96 32.08 2.25
N VAL A 15 45.88 31.41 3.40
CA VAL A 15 44.89 31.50 4.48
C VAL A 15 43.70 30.52 4.44
N PRO A 16 43.57 29.64 5.46
CA PRO A 16 42.45 28.73 5.67
C PRO A 16 41.36 29.39 6.52
N ARG A 17 40.08 29.17 6.22
CA ARG A 17 38.99 29.49 7.15
C ARG A 17 37.92 28.41 7.19
N HIS A 18 38.09 27.56 8.19
CA HIS A 18 37.02 26.89 8.92
C HIS A 18 35.98 27.89 9.45
N LEU A 19 34.76 27.37 9.66
CA LEU A 19 33.71 27.71 10.64
C LEU A 19 32.36 28.12 9.99
N PRO A 20 31.21 27.92 10.68
CA PRO A 20 30.90 26.85 11.63
C PRO A 20 29.49 26.23 11.45
N SER A 21 29.34 25.02 11.96
CA SER A 21 28.06 24.49 12.43
C SER A 21 27.51 25.37 13.58
N PRO A 22 26.21 25.66 13.64
CA PRO A 22 25.58 26.09 14.88
C PRO A 22 25.13 24.88 15.69
N CYS A 23 25.76 24.68 16.85
CA CYS A 23 25.20 23.89 17.95
C CYS A 23 24.31 24.79 18.82
N SER A 24 23.14 24.25 19.15
CA SER A 24 22.46 24.22 20.46
C SER A 24 22.28 25.51 21.27
N ASP A 25 21.00 25.91 21.41
CA ASP A 25 20.22 26.05 22.66
C ASP A 25 18.78 26.40 22.19
N SER A 26 17.65 25.84 22.64
CA SER A 26 17.20 25.63 24.01
C SER A 26 15.96 24.72 24.02
N GLY A 27 15.83 23.91 25.07
CA GLY A 27 14.56 23.66 25.76
C GLY A 27 13.47 22.84 25.03
N GLY A 28 13.46 21.52 25.23
CA GLY A 28 12.29 20.72 24.89
C GLY A 28 12.45 19.21 25.02
N ARG A 29 13.31 18.72 25.93
CA ARG A 29 13.40 17.28 26.21
C ARG A 29 12.16 16.87 27.02
N LEU A 30 11.07 16.53 26.33
CA LEU A 30 9.97 15.77 26.93
C LEU A 30 10.47 14.34 27.19
N SER A 31 11.14 14.17 28.33
CA SER A 31 11.45 12.87 28.90
C SER A 31 10.15 12.28 29.44
N ILE A 32 9.40 11.54 28.61
CA ILE A 32 8.37 10.64 29.12
C ILE A 32 9.10 9.42 29.64
N THR A 33 9.51 9.48 30.91
CA THR A 33 9.91 8.30 31.66
C THR A 33 8.63 7.52 31.95
N ALA A 34 8.38 6.45 31.18
CA ALA A 34 7.34 5.49 31.52
C ALA A 34 7.73 4.79 32.84
N PRO A 35 6.87 4.74 33.87
CA PRO A 35 7.12 3.88 35.01
C PRO A 35 6.92 2.43 34.57
N SER A 36 7.99 1.63 34.62
CA SER A 36 7.92 0.17 34.57
C SER A 36 7.23 -0.34 35.84
N PRO A 37 6.19 -1.19 35.75
CA PRO A 37 5.68 -1.87 36.93
C PRO A 37 6.27 -3.29 36.96
N SER A 38 7.31 -3.47 37.75
CA SER A 38 7.63 -4.78 38.31
C SER A 38 7.73 -4.68 39.83
N HIS A 39 7.07 -5.64 40.47
CA HIS A 39 7.10 -5.99 41.89
C HIS A 39 5.91 -5.54 42.78
N VAL A 40 4.86 -6.34 42.70
CA VAL A 40 4.21 -7.10 43.81
C VAL A 40 4.55 -6.67 45.24
N ASP A 41 3.55 -6.20 45.99
CA ASP A 41 3.30 -6.73 47.33
C ASP A 41 1.86 -6.47 47.83
N SER A 42 1.16 -7.59 48.09
CA SER A 42 0.28 -7.85 49.23
C SER A 42 -0.63 -6.75 49.80
N LYS A 43 -1.88 -6.68 49.32
CA LYS A 43 -3.11 -6.73 50.15
C LYS A 43 -4.34 -6.72 49.24
N GLY A 44 -5.25 -7.66 49.50
CA GLY A 44 -6.33 -8.03 48.58
C GLY A 44 -7.32 -6.91 48.26
N GLN A 45 -7.66 -6.82 46.97
CA GLN A 45 -9.01 -6.58 46.49
C GLN A 45 -9.11 -7.18 45.10
N ALA A 46 -9.86 -8.28 44.99
CA ALA A 46 -10.25 -8.86 43.73
C ALA A 46 -11.28 -7.94 43.07
N PHE A 47 -10.88 -7.18 42.05
CA PHE A 47 -11.84 -6.61 41.10
C PHE A 47 -12.19 -7.72 40.12
N MET A 48 -13.37 -8.30 40.31
CA MET A 48 -13.95 -9.26 39.39
C MET A 48 -14.12 -8.60 38.02
N ILE A 49 -13.52 -9.20 37.00
CA ILE A 49 -13.83 -8.95 35.60
C ILE A 49 -15.22 -9.53 35.35
N ASP A 50 -16.24 -8.69 35.45
CA ASP A 50 -17.60 -9.02 35.04
C ASP A 50 -17.59 -9.24 33.53
N SER A 51 -17.64 -10.51 33.14
CA SER A 51 -17.63 -10.95 31.75
C SER A 51 -19.04 -10.78 31.19
N MET A 52 -19.26 -9.71 30.42
CA MET A 52 -20.52 -9.50 29.72
C MET A 52 -20.77 -10.64 28.71
N PRO A 53 -21.89 -11.39 28.79
CA PRO A 53 -22.19 -12.44 27.85
C PRO A 53 -22.64 -11.86 26.49
N SER A 54 -22.01 -12.33 25.42
CA SER A 54 -22.39 -12.06 24.04
C SER A 54 -23.79 -12.63 23.73
N PRO A 55 -24.71 -11.88 23.11
CA PRO A 55 -26.01 -12.40 22.73
C PRO A 55 -25.87 -13.33 21.51
N VAL A 56 -25.96 -14.64 21.76
CA VAL A 56 -26.15 -15.66 20.72
C VAL A 56 -27.63 -15.64 20.30
N PRO A 57 -27.97 -15.57 19.00
CA PRO A 57 -29.35 -15.72 18.57
C PRO A 57 -29.85 -17.14 18.85
N ALA A 58 -30.77 -17.28 19.80
CA ALA A 58 -31.49 -18.51 20.07
C ALA A 58 -32.58 -18.69 19.01
N LEU A 59 -32.33 -19.53 18.00
CA LEU A 59 -33.39 -20.11 17.17
C LEU A 59 -33.83 -21.43 17.80
N SER A 60 -34.85 -21.35 18.65
CA SER A 60 -35.64 -22.50 19.08
C SER A 60 -36.91 -22.56 18.24
N ILE A 61 -37.16 -23.68 17.54
CA ILE A 61 -38.44 -24.41 17.50
C ILE A 61 -38.15 -25.84 16.99
N SER A 62 -38.75 -26.78 17.70
CA SER A 62 -38.72 -28.23 17.52
C SER A 62 -39.85 -28.68 16.59
N GLY A 63 -39.62 -29.71 15.76
CA GLY A 63 -40.71 -30.57 15.25
C GLY A 63 -40.65 -31.01 13.78
N MET A 64 -40.30 -32.30 13.59
CA MET A 64 -40.77 -33.22 12.53
C MET A 64 -40.35 -32.98 11.07
N GLN A 65 -39.41 -33.81 10.56
CA GLN A 65 -39.68 -34.97 9.67
C GLN A 65 -38.37 -35.43 9.00
N PRO A 66 -38.04 -36.74 8.97
CA PRO A 66 -36.81 -37.24 8.38
C PRO A 66 -37.05 -37.59 6.91
N GLN A 67 -36.37 -36.96 5.95
CA GLN A 67 -36.24 -37.53 4.61
C GLN A 67 -34.88 -37.25 3.93
N THR A 68 -34.34 -38.37 3.44
CA THR A 68 -33.46 -38.56 2.28
C THR A 68 -32.05 -38.00 2.33
N SER A 69 -31.16 -38.89 2.76
CA SER A 69 -29.76 -38.97 2.36
C SER A 69 -29.62 -38.87 0.83
N TYR A 70 -28.80 -37.95 0.34
CA TYR A 70 -28.24 -37.97 -1.01
C TYR A 70 -26.72 -37.87 -0.90
N PRO A 71 -25.97 -38.75 -1.61
CA PRO A 71 -24.52 -38.84 -1.50
C PRO A 71 -23.83 -37.64 -2.15
N LEU A 72 -22.69 -37.23 -1.58
CA LEU A 72 -21.76 -36.30 -2.21
C LEU A 72 -21.20 -36.94 -3.48
N ASP A 73 -21.79 -36.61 -4.63
CA ASP A 73 -21.18 -36.84 -5.93
C ASP A 73 -20.19 -35.69 -6.19
N MET A 74 -18.92 -36.06 -6.23
CA MET A 74 -17.79 -35.17 -6.41
C MET A 74 -17.34 -35.30 -7.86
N ASP A 75 -18.02 -34.63 -8.80
CA ASP A 75 -17.46 -34.43 -10.14
C ASP A 75 -18.11 -33.26 -10.88
N ASN A 76 -17.27 -32.25 -11.15
CA ASN A 76 -17.27 -31.44 -12.38
C ASN A 76 -18.41 -30.43 -12.64
N MET A 77 -18.31 -29.19 -12.13
CA MET A 77 -19.01 -28.03 -12.71
C MET A 77 -18.38 -26.68 -12.32
N TYR A 78 -18.31 -25.75 -13.29
CA TYR A 78 -17.87 -24.35 -13.23
C TYR A 78 -16.43 -24.01 -13.66
N GLY A 79 -16.12 -24.40 -14.90
CA GLY A 79 -15.86 -23.35 -15.90
C GLY A 79 -17.21 -22.69 -16.24
N GLY A 80 -17.34 -21.39 -16.01
CA GLY A 80 -18.59 -20.67 -16.24
C GLY A 80 -18.43 -19.18 -15.98
N ALA A 81 -18.26 -18.45 -17.07
CA ALA A 81 -18.28 -17.00 -17.15
C ALA A 81 -19.63 -16.40 -16.70
N ASN A 82 -19.61 -15.09 -16.50
CA ASN A 82 -20.73 -14.17 -16.39
C ASN A 82 -21.45 -14.09 -15.04
N GLY A 83 -20.88 -13.23 -14.21
CA GLY A 83 -21.62 -12.41 -13.25
C GLY A 83 -20.89 -11.08 -13.13
N ALA A 84 -20.99 -10.22 -14.15
CA ALA A 84 -20.63 -8.81 -14.01
C ALA A 84 -21.61 -8.18 -13.04
N SER A 85 -21.35 -8.34 -11.74
CA SER A 85 -21.87 -7.44 -10.74
C SER A 85 -21.25 -6.08 -11.03
N ASN A 86 -22.02 -5.23 -11.70
CA ASN A 86 -21.82 -3.79 -11.68
C ASN A 86 -21.74 -3.39 -10.21
N ALA A 87 -20.52 -3.30 -9.68
CA ALA A 87 -20.24 -2.49 -8.52
C ALA A 87 -20.38 -1.03 -8.98
N SER A 88 -21.63 -0.62 -9.20
CA SER A 88 -22.01 0.76 -9.12
C SER A 88 -21.42 1.25 -7.81
N VAL A 89 -20.51 2.21 -7.91
CA VAL A 89 -20.10 3.07 -6.80
C VAL A 89 -21.34 3.92 -6.47
N ASN A 90 -22.41 3.27 -6.01
CA ASN A 90 -23.51 3.94 -5.38
C ASN A 90 -22.94 4.39 -4.04
N GLU A 91 -22.89 5.70 -3.90
CA GLU A 91 -22.69 6.40 -2.65
C GLU A 91 -23.32 5.57 -1.52
N ILE A 92 -22.49 5.19 -0.54
CA ILE A 92 -23.00 4.60 0.69
C ILE A 92 -23.96 5.64 1.25
N GLU A 93 -25.24 5.29 1.36
CA GLU A 93 -26.31 6.21 1.79
C GLU A 93 -25.91 6.88 3.11
N GLY A 94 -25.63 8.18 3.08
CA GLY A 94 -25.14 8.98 4.23
C GLY A 94 -23.63 9.24 4.30
N SER A 95 -22.83 8.76 3.35
CA SER A 95 -21.37 9.02 3.34
C SER A 95 -21.03 10.23 2.48
N ALA A 96 -20.66 11.33 3.12
CA ALA A 96 -20.13 12.54 2.45
C ALA A 96 -18.64 12.42 2.07
N ALA A 97 -18.02 11.25 2.27
CA ALA A 97 -16.60 11.05 2.02
C ALA A 97 -16.31 11.00 0.51
N SER A 98 -15.40 11.84 0.04
CA SER A 98 -14.94 11.80 -1.34
C SER A 98 -13.99 10.62 -1.57
N TYR A 99 -13.80 10.22 -2.84
CA TYR A 99 -12.77 9.23 -3.19
C TYR A 99 -11.37 9.62 -2.69
N ARG A 100 -11.06 10.93 -2.66
CA ARG A 100 -9.79 11.44 -2.14
C ARG A 100 -9.64 11.17 -0.65
N ASP A 101 -10.70 11.37 0.13
CA ASP A 101 -10.69 11.09 1.56
C ASP A 101 -10.48 9.59 1.83
N VAL A 102 -11.17 8.73 1.07
CA VAL A 102 -11.02 7.28 1.19
C VAL A 102 -9.61 6.82 0.76
N PHE A 103 -9.08 7.38 -0.32
CA PHE A 103 -7.73 7.06 -0.81
C PHE A 103 -6.64 7.46 0.20
N ALA A 104 -6.72 8.69 0.74
CA ALA A 104 -5.75 9.21 1.69
C ALA A 104 -5.75 8.45 3.02
N ASN A 105 -6.93 7.99 3.47
CA ASN A 105 -7.09 7.27 4.74
C ASN A 105 -7.13 5.73 4.59
N SER A 106 -6.86 5.22 3.39
CA SER A 106 -6.81 3.77 3.15
C SER A 106 -5.71 3.11 3.97
N SER A 107 -5.98 1.92 4.51
CA SER A 107 -4.98 1.09 5.19
C SER A 107 -4.05 0.33 4.23
N MET A 108 -4.17 0.58 2.93
CA MET A 108 -3.37 -0.08 1.89
C MET A 108 -2.37 0.92 1.28
N PRO A 109 -1.08 0.56 1.12
CA PRO A 109 -0.16 1.36 0.33
C PRO A 109 -0.65 1.45 -1.12
N SER A 110 -1.04 2.66 -1.54
CA SER A 110 -1.64 2.88 -2.85
C SER A 110 -1.11 4.15 -3.52
N LEU A 111 -1.11 4.10 -4.85
CA LEU A 111 -0.79 5.23 -5.72
C LEU A 111 -1.82 5.38 -6.83
N LEU A 112 -1.89 6.59 -7.38
CA LEU A 112 -2.60 6.91 -8.60
C LEU A 112 -1.62 7.15 -9.74
N ALA A 113 -1.95 6.58 -10.89
CA ALA A 113 -1.26 6.84 -12.14
C ALA A 113 -2.23 7.35 -13.21
N LYS A 114 -1.70 8.04 -14.21
CA LYS A 114 -2.40 8.27 -15.49
C LYS A 114 -2.59 6.94 -16.21
N LEU A 115 -3.39 6.96 -17.28
CA LEU A 115 -3.64 5.77 -18.12
C LEU A 115 -2.37 5.25 -18.80
N ASP A 116 -1.36 6.10 -19.00
CA ASP A 116 -0.04 5.71 -19.52
C ASP A 116 0.91 5.16 -18.43
N GLY A 117 0.42 4.99 -17.20
CA GLY A 117 1.19 4.49 -16.07
C GLY A 117 2.06 5.52 -15.35
N THR A 118 2.11 6.78 -15.78
CA THR A 118 2.85 7.86 -15.09
C THR A 118 2.23 8.13 -13.72
N ILE A 119 3.04 8.15 -12.66
CA ILE A 119 2.54 8.33 -11.29
C ILE A 119 2.21 9.81 -11.05
N VAL A 120 1.05 10.08 -10.44
CA VAL A 120 0.58 11.44 -10.14
C VAL A 120 0.38 11.71 -8.65
N GLU A 121 0.03 10.67 -7.89
CA GLU A 121 -0.24 10.78 -6.46
C GLU A 121 0.01 9.46 -5.75
N ALA A 122 0.26 9.51 -4.44
CA ALA A 122 0.39 8.35 -3.58
C ALA A 122 -0.11 8.71 -2.17
N ASN A 123 -0.66 7.74 -1.47
CA ASN A 123 -1.03 7.93 -0.07
C ASN A 123 0.20 7.83 0.85
N SER A 124 0.04 8.25 2.10
CA SER A 124 1.12 8.28 3.09
C SER A 124 1.80 6.92 3.27
N LEU A 125 1.02 5.83 3.30
CA LEU A 125 1.54 4.47 3.45
C LEU A 125 2.44 4.06 2.29
N PHE A 126 2.10 4.46 1.06
CA PHE A 126 2.94 4.17 -0.10
C PHE A 126 4.24 4.98 -0.08
N LEU A 127 4.16 6.26 0.28
CA LEU A 127 5.34 7.13 0.40
C LEU A 127 6.30 6.62 1.47
N GLU A 128 5.77 6.19 2.63
CA GLU A 128 6.54 5.56 3.70
C GLU A 128 7.21 4.27 3.22
N LEU A 129 6.44 3.38 2.57
CA LEU A 129 6.95 2.11 2.04
C LEU A 129 8.07 2.31 1.02
N CYS A 130 7.94 3.29 0.14
CA CYS A 130 8.95 3.57 -0.89
C CYS A 130 10.11 4.44 -0.41
N CYS A 131 9.96 5.10 0.74
CA CYS A 131 10.88 6.11 1.23
C CYS A 131 11.16 7.20 0.17
N LYS A 132 10.11 7.63 -0.55
CA LYS A 132 10.15 8.69 -1.56
C LYS A 132 9.14 9.76 -1.22
N ASN A 133 9.44 11.01 -1.55
CA ASN A 133 8.42 12.06 -1.58
C ASN A 133 7.61 12.00 -2.88
N ILE A 134 6.52 12.78 -2.96
CA ILE A 134 5.63 12.73 -4.12
C ILE A 134 6.31 13.25 -5.41
N ASP A 135 7.22 14.22 -5.30
CA ASP A 135 7.87 14.81 -6.46
C ASP A 135 8.88 13.84 -7.09
N GLU A 136 9.63 13.11 -6.26
CA GLU A 136 10.48 11.99 -6.70
C GLU A 136 9.66 10.88 -7.34
N LEU A 137 8.50 10.55 -6.77
CA LEU A 137 7.66 9.48 -7.28
C LEU A 137 7.08 9.82 -8.66
N ARG A 138 6.76 11.10 -8.91
CA ARG A 138 6.28 11.61 -10.21
C ARG A 138 7.30 11.52 -11.34
N LEU A 139 8.57 11.29 -11.03
CA LEU A 139 9.61 10.99 -12.04
C LEU A 139 9.54 9.56 -12.57
N HIS A 140 8.66 8.74 -11.99
CA HIS A 140 8.51 7.33 -12.31
C HIS A 140 7.13 7.00 -12.90
N SER A 141 7.07 5.86 -13.57
CA SER A 141 5.84 5.16 -13.95
C SER A 141 5.73 3.83 -13.22
N LEU A 142 4.54 3.23 -13.25
CA LEU A 142 4.29 1.87 -12.79
C LEU A 142 5.33 0.87 -13.34
N TYR A 143 5.73 1.04 -14.59
CA TYR A 143 6.67 0.14 -15.27
C TYR A 143 8.11 0.30 -14.77
N THR A 144 8.53 1.53 -14.48
CA THR A 144 9.90 1.82 -14.00
C THR A 144 10.10 1.47 -12.53
N MET A 145 9.02 1.29 -11.77
CA MET A 145 9.08 0.87 -10.38
C MET A 145 9.10 -0.66 -10.24
N CYS A 146 8.79 -1.41 -11.30
CA CYS A 146 9.01 -2.85 -11.36
C CYS A 146 10.46 -3.16 -11.78
N THR A 147 10.94 -4.36 -11.43
CA THR A 147 12.19 -4.86 -12.04
C THR A 147 12.01 -5.10 -13.54
N ALA A 148 13.11 -5.09 -14.30
CA ALA A 148 13.08 -5.32 -15.75
C ALA A 148 12.39 -6.64 -16.15
N MET A 149 12.51 -7.68 -15.32
CA MET A 149 11.88 -8.98 -15.54
C MET A 149 10.36 -8.96 -15.36
N ASP A 150 9.85 -8.07 -14.51
CA ASP A 150 8.42 -7.99 -14.18
C ASP A 150 7.68 -6.84 -14.88
N ALA A 151 8.39 -5.88 -15.48
CA ALA A 151 7.77 -4.83 -16.28
C ALA A 151 6.79 -5.37 -17.35
N PRO A 152 7.09 -6.47 -18.10
CA PRO A 152 6.12 -7.06 -19.04
C PRO A 152 4.82 -7.55 -18.37
N LYS A 153 4.88 -8.04 -17.13
CA LYS A 153 3.69 -8.43 -16.36
C LYS A 153 2.85 -7.20 -16.03
N MET A 154 3.48 -6.10 -15.62
CA MET A 154 2.78 -4.84 -15.38
C MET A 154 2.11 -4.32 -16.67
N TYR A 155 2.81 -4.34 -17.81
CA TYR A 155 2.20 -4.00 -19.11
C TYR A 155 0.99 -4.89 -19.42
N THR A 156 1.07 -6.18 -19.15
CA THR A 156 -0.03 -7.12 -19.36
C THR A 156 -1.23 -6.78 -18.47
N LEU A 157 -1.01 -6.47 -17.19
CA LEU A 157 -2.08 -6.04 -16.27
C LEU A 157 -2.74 -4.76 -16.77
N VAL A 158 -1.96 -3.71 -17.04
CA VAL A 158 -2.49 -2.43 -17.49
C VAL A 158 -3.23 -2.58 -18.83
N SER A 159 -2.70 -3.36 -19.77
CA SER A 159 -3.35 -3.63 -21.05
C SER A 159 -4.71 -4.30 -20.90
N LYS A 160 -4.84 -5.30 -20.00
CA LYS A 160 -6.13 -5.95 -19.70
C LYS A 160 -7.16 -4.96 -19.15
N ILE A 161 -6.72 -4.04 -18.28
CA ILE A 161 -7.58 -2.99 -17.73
C ILE A 161 -8.03 -2.01 -18.82
N LEU A 162 -7.08 -1.48 -19.59
CA LEU A 162 -7.36 -0.48 -20.63
C LEU A 162 -8.18 -1.04 -21.80
N SER A 163 -8.04 -2.34 -22.08
CA SER A 163 -8.83 -3.05 -23.09
C SER A 163 -10.21 -3.47 -22.57
N CYS A 164 -10.56 -3.11 -21.33
CA CYS A 164 -11.79 -3.51 -20.66
C CYS A 164 -12.00 -5.02 -20.56
N GLU A 165 -10.92 -5.82 -20.66
CA GLU A 165 -10.98 -7.27 -20.42
C GLU A 165 -11.32 -7.57 -18.95
N MET A 166 -10.80 -6.72 -18.06
CA MET A 166 -11.00 -6.85 -16.61
C MET A 166 -11.22 -5.47 -15.97
N ALA A 167 -12.08 -5.40 -14.95
CA ALA A 167 -12.25 -4.19 -14.14
C ALA A 167 -11.06 -3.95 -13.18
N SER A 168 -10.41 -5.04 -12.75
CA SER A 168 -9.20 -5.05 -11.94
C SER A 168 -8.35 -6.28 -12.27
N ALA A 169 -7.03 -6.16 -12.16
CA ALA A 169 -6.09 -7.21 -12.49
C ALA A 169 -4.96 -7.22 -11.45
N GLN A 170 -4.46 -8.41 -11.12
CA GLN A 170 -3.54 -8.59 -10.01
C GLN A 170 -2.40 -9.54 -10.37
N SER A 171 -1.21 -9.33 -9.80
CA SER A 171 -0.08 -10.24 -9.99
C SER A 171 0.95 -10.11 -8.86
N LYS A 172 1.73 -11.18 -8.66
CA LYS A 172 2.95 -11.14 -7.83
C LYS A 172 4.14 -10.72 -8.69
N MET A 173 4.88 -9.70 -8.24
CA MET A 173 6.03 -9.16 -8.94
C MET A 173 7.10 -8.63 -7.97
N MET A 174 8.32 -8.45 -8.46
CA MET A 174 9.39 -7.73 -7.78
C MET A 174 9.26 -6.24 -8.05
N TRP A 175 9.20 -5.46 -6.97
CA TRP A 175 9.13 -4.01 -6.99
C TRP A 175 10.39 -3.41 -6.40
N HIS A 176 10.88 -2.33 -7.01
CA HIS A 176 12.09 -1.65 -6.59
C HIS A 176 11.79 -0.59 -5.52
N PHE A 177 12.28 -0.81 -4.30
CA PHE A 177 12.19 0.16 -3.22
C PHE A 177 13.55 0.80 -2.97
N SER A 178 13.59 2.13 -2.90
CA SER A 178 14.86 2.87 -2.75
C SER A 178 15.59 2.56 -1.44
N SER A 179 14.88 2.23 -0.37
CA SER A 179 15.45 1.96 0.96
C SER A 179 15.86 0.51 1.17
N THR A 180 15.13 -0.44 0.60
CA THR A 180 15.24 -1.88 0.92
C THR A 180 15.60 -2.75 -0.28
N GLY A 181 15.75 -2.15 -1.46
CA GLY A 181 16.01 -2.86 -2.71
C GLY A 181 14.76 -3.54 -3.27
N ASP A 182 14.99 -4.56 -4.09
CA ASP A 182 13.89 -5.26 -4.76
C ASP A 182 13.15 -6.19 -3.78
N ARG A 183 11.83 -6.06 -3.67
CA ARG A 183 11.00 -6.93 -2.83
C ARG A 183 9.84 -7.53 -3.60
N LYS A 184 9.45 -8.74 -3.22
CA LYS A 184 8.22 -9.37 -3.72
C LYS A 184 7.01 -8.63 -3.17
N VAL A 185 6.11 -8.27 -4.06
CA VAL A 185 4.85 -7.61 -3.74
C VAL A 185 3.71 -8.30 -4.47
N PHE A 186 2.52 -8.26 -3.88
CA PHE A 186 1.29 -8.47 -4.61
C PHE A 186 0.77 -7.11 -5.07
N VAL A 187 0.57 -6.96 -6.38
CA VAL A 187 0.12 -5.71 -7.00
C VAL A 187 -1.28 -5.91 -7.54
N SER A 188 -2.13 -4.92 -7.27
CA SER A 188 -3.48 -4.84 -7.82
C SER A 188 -3.65 -3.52 -8.56
N VAL A 189 -4.13 -3.58 -9.79
CA VAL A 189 -4.40 -2.40 -10.63
C VAL A 189 -5.87 -2.41 -11.03
N SER A 190 -6.54 -1.26 -10.92
CA SER A 190 -7.92 -1.04 -11.36
C SER A 190 -8.09 0.32 -12.02
N MET A 191 -9.14 0.47 -12.82
CA MET A 191 -9.47 1.73 -13.49
C MET A 191 -10.39 2.59 -12.61
N ILE A 192 -10.04 3.85 -12.49
CA ILE A 192 -10.89 4.90 -11.92
C ILE A 192 -11.56 5.63 -13.08
N HIS A 193 -12.87 5.84 -12.93
CA HIS A 193 -13.66 6.62 -13.87
C HIS A 193 -13.98 8.00 -13.28
N ASP A 194 -14.09 9.01 -14.15
CA ASP A 194 -14.63 10.32 -13.77
C ASP A 194 -16.15 10.27 -13.58
N SER A 195 -16.75 11.39 -13.20
CA SER A 195 -18.21 11.53 -13.04
C SER A 195 -18.99 11.32 -14.34
N MET A 196 -18.32 11.33 -15.50
CA MET A 196 -18.90 11.07 -16.82
C MET A 196 -18.66 9.63 -17.27
N HIS A 197 -18.23 8.73 -16.36
CA HIS A 197 -17.87 7.35 -16.62
C HIS A 197 -16.75 7.15 -17.64
N ARG A 198 -15.85 8.12 -17.79
CA ARG A 198 -14.67 8.01 -18.66
C ARG A 198 -13.45 7.56 -17.87
N PRO A 199 -12.57 6.73 -18.45
CA PRO A 199 -11.28 6.39 -17.85
C PRO A 199 -10.50 7.64 -17.47
N ALA A 200 -10.19 7.79 -16.18
CA ALA A 200 -9.48 8.95 -15.65
C ALA A 200 -8.06 8.58 -15.20
N ASN A 201 -7.95 7.52 -14.39
CA ASN A 201 -6.71 7.13 -13.74
C ASN A 201 -6.65 5.62 -13.51
N LEU A 202 -5.46 5.13 -13.20
CA LEU A 202 -5.24 3.80 -12.66
C LEU A 202 -5.00 3.91 -11.15
N HIS A 203 -5.74 3.13 -10.37
CA HIS A 203 -5.44 2.89 -8.95
C HIS A 203 -4.52 1.69 -8.88
N CYS A 204 -3.34 1.85 -8.30
CA CYS A 204 -2.41 0.75 -8.03
C CYS A 204 -2.22 0.60 -6.51
N SER A 205 -2.39 -0.62 -6.01
CA SER A 205 -2.18 -0.97 -4.60
C SER A 205 -1.13 -2.05 -4.48
N LEU A 206 -0.27 -1.92 -3.46
CA LEU A 206 0.82 -2.83 -3.20
C LEU A 206 0.67 -3.45 -1.81
N LEU A 207 0.80 -4.77 -1.77
CA LEU A 207 0.94 -5.52 -0.54
C LEU A 207 2.32 -6.19 -0.52
N PRO A 208 3.26 -5.72 0.33
CA PRO A 208 4.54 -6.39 0.53
C PRO A 208 4.33 -7.85 0.94
N LEU A 209 5.03 -8.76 0.26
CA LEU A 209 5.07 -10.16 0.64
C LEU A 209 6.27 -10.36 1.56
N SER A 210 6.01 -10.89 2.76
CA SER A 210 7.01 -11.25 3.77
C SER A 210 8.03 -12.26 3.25
#